data_AF-A0A3B0VT80-F1
#
_entry.id   AF-A0A3B0VT80-F1
#
_cell.length_a   1.000
_cell.length_b   1.000
_cell.length_c   1.000
_cell.angle_alpha   90.00
_cell.angle_beta   90.00
_cell.angle_gamma   90.00
#
_symmetry.space_group_name_H-M   'P 1'
#
loop_
_entity.id
_entity.type
_entity.pdbx_description
1 polymer ?
#
loop_
_entity_poly.entity_id
_entity_poly.type
_entity_poly.pdbx_seq_one_letter_code
_entity_poly.pdbx_strand_id
1 'polypeptide(L)' 'MPKILLVEDNEMNRDMLTRRLQRKGFEVITAVNGAEGVQ' A
#
# COMPACT_ATOMS: atom_id res chain seq x y z
N MET A 1 4.88 15.06 -0.50
CA MET A 1 5.17 13.79 0.21
C MET A 1 5.39 12.72 -0.84
N PRO A 2 6.34 11.80 -0.68
CA PRO A 2 6.51 10.70 -1.64
C PRO A 2 5.30 9.77 -1.58
N LYS A 3 4.84 9.34 -2.77
CA LYS A 3 3.68 8.47 -2.96
C LYS A 3 4.14 7.05 -3.24
N ILE A 4 3.56 6.08 -2.53
CA ILE A 4 3.89 4.65 -2.66
C ILE A 4 2.63 3.89 -3.07
N LEU A 5 2.75 3.06 -4.10
CA LEU A 5 1.78 2.01 -4.41
C LEU A 5 2.21 0.71 -3.71
N LEU A 6 1.35 0.19 -2.84
CA LEU A 6 1.52 -1.09 -2.16
C LEU A 6 0.58 -2.11 -2.78
N VAL A 7 1.14 -3.10 -3.48
CA VAL A 7 0.39 -4.24 -4.02
C VAL A 7 0.57 -5.45 -3.10
N GLU A 8 -0.51 -5.89 -2.45
CA GLU A 8 -0.48 -6.98 -1.46
C GLU A 8 -1.85 -7.68 -1.39
N ASP A 9 -1.86 -8.99 -1.62
CA ASP A 9 -3.07 -9.83 -1.65
C ASP A 9 -3.58 -10.17 -0.25
N ASN A 10 -2.69 -10.30 0.73
CA ASN A 10 -3.06 -10.56 2.11
C ASN A 10 -3.51 -9.27 2.85
N GLU A 11 -4.77 -9.25 3.29
CA GLU A 11 -5.38 -8.10 3.98
C GLU A 11 -4.61 -7.65 5.23
N MET A 12 -4.17 -8.60 6.07
CA MET A 12 -3.45 -8.28 7.31
C MET A 12 -2.10 -7.63 7.02
N ASN A 13 -1.37 -8.15 6.02
CA ASN A 13 -0.09 -7.57 5.60
C ASN A 13 -0.27 -6.16 5.05
N ARG A 14 -1.25 -5.98 4.16
CA ARG A 14 -1.54 -4.70 3.50
C ARG A 14 -1.87 -3.62 4.52
N ASP A 15 -2.75 -3.92 5.47
CA ASP A 15 -3.16 -3.01 6.53
C ASP A 15 -2.00 -2.67 7.49
N MET A 16 -1.23 -3.68 7.92
CA MET A 16 -0.04 -3.45 8.75
C MET A 16 1.00 -2.56 8.06
N LEU A 17 1.34 -2.84 6.80
CA LEU A 17 2.35 -2.11 6.03
C LEU A 17 1.89 -0.68 5.73
N THR A 18 0.64 -0.50 5.35
CA THR A 18 0.05 0.83 5.10
C THR A 18 0.19 1.73 6.32
N ARG A 19 -0.20 1.25 7.52
CA ARG A 19 -0.03 2.01 8.77
C ARG A 19 1.42 2.32 9.12
N ARG A 20 2.38 1.44 8.78
CA ARG A 20 3.81 1.67 9.04
C ARG A 20 4.38 2.74 8.10
N LEU A 21 3.99 2.73 6.83
CA LEU A 21 4.42 3.70 5.83
C LEU A 21 3.79 5.07 6.07
N GLN A 22 2.50 5.13 6.38
CA GLN A 22 1.83 6.38 6.75
C GLN A 22 2.47 7.04 7.98
N ARG A 23 2.81 6.26 9.02
CA ARG A 23 3.55 6.78 10.19
C ARG A 23 4.93 7.34 9.88
N LYS A 24 5.53 6.95 8.75
CA LYS A 24 6.79 7.50 8.24
C LYS A 24 6.60 8.72 7.32
N GLY A 25 5.36 9.19 7.14
CA GLY A 25 5.05 10.38 6.34
C GLY A 25 4.86 10.13 4.84
N PHE A 26 4.63 8.87 4.44
CA PHE A 26 4.32 8.53 3.05
C PHE A 26 2.81 8.61 2.79
N GLU A 27 2.45 9.05 1.58
CA GLU A 27 1.11 8.81 1.04
C GLU A 27 1.09 7.40 0.44
N VAL A 28 0.15 6.56 0.87
CA VAL A 28 0.08 5.14 0.47
C VAL A 28 -1.21 4.89 -0.27
N ILE A 29 -1.09 4.36 -1.48
CA ILE A 29 -2.20 3.81 -2.28
C ILE A 29 -2.04 2.30 -2.24
N THR A 30 -3.13 1.56 -2.11
CA THR A 30 -3.12 0.10 -2.02
C THR A 30 -3.80 -0.54 -3.20
N ALA A 31 -3.31 -1.70 -3.62
CA ALA A 31 -3.96 -2.61 -4.55
C ALA A 31 -3.91 -4.03 -3.99
N VAL A 32 -4.92 -4.85 -4.27
CA VAL A 32 -5.00 -6.23 -3.75
C VAL A 32 -4.42 -7.26 -4.72
N ASN A 33 -4.09 -6.85 -5.94
CA ASN A 33 -3.46 -7.69 -6.95
C ASN A 33 -2.71 -6.85 -7.99
N GLY A 34 -1.97 -7.52 -8.87
CA GLY A 34 -1.17 -6.87 -9.90
C GLY A 34 -2.01 -6.08 -10.92
N ALA A 35 -3.21 -6.54 -11.27
CA ALA A 35 -4.06 -5.85 -12.25
C ALA A 35 -4.55 -4.49 -11.71
N GLU A 36 -5.00 -4.44 -10.45
CA GLU A 36 -5.37 -3.19 -9.78
C GLU A 36 -4.17 -2.26 -9.59
N GLY A 37 -2.95 -2.80 -9.45
CA GLY A 37 -1.73 -1.99 -9.30
C GLY A 37 -1.21 -1.34 -10.59
N VAL A 38 -1.74 -1.69 -11.77
CA VAL A 38 -1.24 -1.17 -13.06
C VAL A 38 -2.30 -0.44 -13.89
N GLN A 39 -3.56 -0.43 -13.43
CA GLN A 39 -4.69 0.26 -14.07
C GLN A 39 -4.76 1.73 -13.62
#